data_AF-A0A803QIY4-F1
#
_entry.id   AF-A0A803QIY4-F1
#
_cell.length_a   1.000
_cell.length_b   1.000
_cell.length_c   1.000
_cell.angle_alpha   90.00
_cell.angle_beta   90.00
_cell.angle_gamma   90.00
#
_symmetry.space_group_name_H-M   'P 1'
#
loop_
_entity.id
_entity.type
_entity.pdbx_description
1 polymer ?
#
loop_
_entity_poly.entity_id
_entity_poly.type
_entity_poly.pdbx_seq_one_letter_code
_entity_poly.pdbx_strand_id
1 'polypeptide(L)'
;MSISVLPISQSSLPRTFHIHGQNFTANNPTWRWGQRYSVIRCCNGKDWTRVKKEKSYYELLGVSVDSQPHEIKQAYRNLQKKYHPDIAGQKGHEYTLMLNKAYNVLMREDERCKYDVSIGEVVSNRRNFSRNRPGLDYYSTWNGPLRSQALFVDENACIGCRDCVHHASKTFMMDETLGCARVKVQFGDNDRNIEVSVDSCPVNCIHWVDSEELPMLEFLVKPQPKEGYGVFGGGWERPKNVFMAAKSFNKQLEQQKTNRYQHPNTSYEEETPAQAEARTYASKKIEKEKFSRLWNWAREAFGMNSGNAK
;
A
#
# COMPACT_ATOMS: atom_id res chain seq x y z
N MET A 1 -10.50 84.73 -31.53
CA MET A 1 -11.10 84.32 -32.82
C MET A 1 -11.42 82.83 -32.72
N SER A 2 -12.69 82.46 -32.95
CA SER A 2 -13.17 81.16 -33.48
C SER A 2 -12.83 79.89 -32.65
N ILE A 3 -13.70 79.39 -31.76
CA ILE A 3 -14.80 78.42 -32.01
C ILE A 3 -14.40 77.29 -32.98
N SER A 4 -14.33 76.04 -32.48
CA SER A 4 -15.26 74.95 -32.87
C SER A 4 -14.78 73.56 -32.39
N VAL A 5 -15.60 72.95 -31.53
CA VAL A 5 -15.70 71.51 -31.25
C VAL A 5 -16.59 70.88 -32.33
N LEU A 6 -16.21 69.75 -32.95
CA LEU A 6 -17.08 68.85 -33.77
C LEU A 6 -16.37 67.47 -33.98
N PRO A 7 -17.04 66.34 -34.35
CA PRO A 7 -17.81 65.48 -33.43
C PRO A 7 -17.78 63.93 -33.78
N ILE A 8 -18.49 63.09 -32.98
CA ILE A 8 -19.51 62.03 -33.29
C ILE A 8 -19.28 61.14 -34.56
N SER A 9 -19.41 59.79 -34.59
CA SER A 9 -20.58 58.92 -34.24
C SER A 9 -20.29 57.40 -34.32
N GLN A 10 -21.08 56.66 -33.55
CA GLN A 10 -21.44 55.24 -33.66
C GLN A 10 -22.39 54.92 -34.84
N SER A 11 -22.48 53.66 -35.26
CA SER A 11 -23.71 52.89 -35.67
C SER A 11 -23.28 51.58 -36.36
N SER A 12 -23.54 50.38 -35.80
CA SER A 12 -24.77 49.55 -35.84
C SER A 12 -25.10 48.88 -37.19
N LEU A 13 -25.12 47.54 -37.15
CA LEU A 13 -25.76 46.47 -37.98
C LEU A 13 -27.00 46.91 -38.81
N PRO A 14 -27.46 46.21 -39.90
CA PRO A 14 -27.86 44.77 -39.86
C PRO A 14 -28.00 43.93 -41.18
N ARG A 15 -28.37 42.64 -40.97
CA ARG A 15 -29.33 41.76 -41.70
C ARG A 15 -29.09 41.23 -43.14
N THR A 16 -29.00 39.89 -43.22
CA THR A 16 -29.80 38.89 -44.01
C THR A 16 -30.38 39.28 -45.38
N PHE A 17 -30.25 38.41 -46.41
CA PHE A 17 -31.31 37.50 -46.93
C PHE A 17 -31.01 36.83 -48.30
N HIS A 18 -31.42 35.54 -48.42
CA HIS A 18 -32.11 34.86 -49.56
C HIS A 18 -31.37 34.64 -50.92
N ILE A 19 -31.63 33.62 -51.78
CA ILE A 19 -32.79 32.72 -52.05
C ILE A 19 -32.39 31.58 -53.04
N HIS A 20 -33.08 30.42 -52.95
CA HIS A 20 -33.45 29.37 -53.96
C HIS A 20 -32.38 28.74 -54.89
N GLY A 21 -32.37 27.44 -55.21
CA GLY A 21 -33.39 26.39 -55.16
C GLY A 21 -33.89 26.03 -56.57
N GLN A 22 -33.58 24.81 -57.07
CA GLN A 22 -34.49 23.89 -57.78
C GLN A 22 -33.79 22.64 -58.35
N ASN A 23 -34.57 21.55 -58.33
CA ASN A 23 -34.25 20.15 -58.63
C ASN A 23 -34.28 19.83 -60.13
N PHE A 24 -33.53 18.83 -60.61
CA PHE A 24 -33.94 17.94 -61.71
C PHE A 24 -33.21 16.58 -61.65
N THR A 25 -33.82 15.61 -62.30
CA THR A 25 -33.88 14.17 -61.99
C THR A 25 -32.93 13.28 -62.80
N ALA A 26 -32.59 12.13 -62.19
CA ALA A 26 -32.36 10.78 -62.74
C ALA A 26 -31.70 10.59 -64.14
N ASN A 27 -30.58 9.84 -64.17
CA ASN A 27 -30.45 8.60 -64.94
C ASN A 27 -29.10 7.90 -64.66
N ASN A 28 -29.17 6.60 -64.34
CA ASN A 28 -28.07 5.63 -64.38
C ASN A 28 -28.11 4.99 -65.78
N PRO A 29 -27.00 4.54 -66.42
CA PRO A 29 -26.30 3.31 -66.01
C PRO A 29 -24.77 3.38 -66.27
N THR A 30 -23.86 2.59 -65.70
CA THR A 30 -23.53 1.21 -66.08
C THR A 30 -22.17 0.81 -65.46
N TRP A 31 -22.08 -0.42 -64.93
CA TRP A 31 -20.90 -1.34 -64.79
C TRP A 31 -19.61 -0.77 -64.12
N ARG A 32 -18.94 -1.38 -63.12
CA ARG A 32 -18.84 -2.79 -62.70
C ARG A 32 -17.79 -2.92 -61.55
N TRP A 33 -17.91 -3.97 -60.74
CA TRP A 33 -17.01 -4.45 -59.66
C TRP A 33 -17.00 -3.60 -58.37
N GLY A 34 -17.18 -4.10 -57.16
CA GLY A 34 -17.28 -5.46 -56.66
C GLY A 34 -17.02 -5.43 -55.15
N GLN A 35 -18.09 -5.63 -54.37
CA GLN A 35 -18.15 -6.24 -53.04
C GLN A 35 -17.62 -5.50 -51.77
N ARG A 36 -18.61 -4.98 -51.02
CA ARG A 36 -18.94 -5.21 -49.59
C ARG A 36 -17.82 -5.02 -48.54
N TYR A 37 -17.93 -3.93 -47.76
CA TYR A 37 -17.71 -3.97 -46.32
C TYR A 37 -18.87 -3.28 -45.59
N SER A 38 -19.51 -4.00 -44.68
CA SER A 38 -20.52 -3.48 -43.76
C SER A 38 -19.84 -3.06 -42.45
N VAL A 39 -20.04 -1.78 -42.12
CA VAL A 39 -20.10 -1.16 -40.79
C VAL A 39 -19.41 -1.88 -39.64
N ILE A 40 -18.31 -1.32 -39.14
CA ILE A 40 -17.93 -1.49 -37.74
C ILE A 40 -17.68 -0.11 -37.11
N ARG A 41 -18.56 0.19 -36.17
CA ARG A 41 -18.48 1.21 -35.13
C ARG A 41 -17.20 1.01 -34.33
N CYS A 42 -16.21 1.90 -34.46
CA CYS A 42 -15.00 1.85 -33.65
C CYS A 42 -15.25 2.50 -32.28
N CYS A 43 -15.46 1.66 -31.28
CA CYS A 43 -15.33 2.03 -29.87
C CYS A 43 -13.89 1.72 -29.40
N ASN A 44 -13.36 2.60 -28.55
CA ASN A 44 -12.33 2.34 -27.54
C ASN A 44 -10.96 1.80 -28.00
N GLY A 45 -10.05 2.73 -28.27
CA GLY A 45 -8.62 2.48 -28.11
C GLY A 45 -8.30 2.33 -26.62
N LYS A 46 -8.17 1.10 -26.15
CA LYS A 46 -7.36 0.79 -24.97
C LYS A 46 -6.01 0.31 -25.47
N ASP A 47 -5.03 1.19 -25.36
CA ASP A 47 -3.63 0.91 -25.65
C ASP A 47 -3.15 -0.31 -24.85
N TRP A 48 -2.59 -1.26 -25.59
CA TRP A 48 -1.93 -2.44 -25.07
C TRP A 48 -0.48 -2.10 -24.73
N THR A 49 -0.21 -1.58 -23.53
CA THR A 49 1.12 -1.76 -22.93
C THR A 49 1.12 -3.08 -22.16
N ARG A 50 1.27 -4.19 -22.88
CA ARG A 50 1.46 -5.52 -22.27
C ARG A 50 2.91 -5.63 -21.78
N VAL A 51 3.20 -4.97 -20.66
CA VAL A 51 4.28 -5.44 -19.79
C VAL A 51 3.89 -6.86 -19.42
N LYS A 52 4.75 -7.84 -19.72
CA LYS A 52 4.56 -9.24 -19.39
C LYS A 52 4.66 -9.37 -17.86
N LYS A 53 3.60 -8.96 -17.17
CA LYS A 53 3.41 -9.12 -15.73
C LYS A 53 3.32 -10.62 -15.49
N GLU A 54 4.08 -11.13 -14.53
CA GLU A 54 3.81 -12.44 -13.96
C GLU A 54 2.32 -12.47 -13.56
N LYS A 55 1.60 -13.55 -13.92
CA LYS A 55 0.15 -13.61 -13.71
C LYS A 55 -0.15 -13.43 -12.23
N SER A 56 -0.84 -12.33 -11.88
CA SER A 56 -1.27 -12.09 -10.50
C SER A 56 -2.18 -13.24 -10.03
N TYR A 57 -2.15 -13.61 -8.75
CA TYR A 57 -3.06 -14.60 -8.17
C TYR A 57 -4.54 -14.23 -8.38
N TYR A 58 -4.87 -12.93 -8.40
CA TYR A 58 -6.19 -12.42 -8.75
C TYR A 58 -6.57 -12.75 -10.20
N GLU A 59 -5.65 -12.51 -11.13
CA GLU A 59 -5.83 -12.82 -12.55
C GLU A 59 -5.91 -14.33 -12.80
N LEU A 60 -5.12 -15.13 -12.06
CA LEU A 60 -5.12 -16.59 -12.14
C LEU A 60 -6.46 -17.19 -11.69
N LEU A 61 -7.06 -16.65 -10.62
CA LEU A 61 -8.39 -17.05 -10.16
C LEU A 61 -9.52 -16.37 -10.94
N GLY A 62 -9.23 -15.34 -11.74
CA GLY A 62 -10.23 -14.55 -12.47
C GLY A 62 -11.15 -13.74 -11.55
N VAL A 63 -10.62 -13.25 -10.43
CA VAL A 63 -11.36 -12.48 -9.42
C VAL A 63 -10.76 -11.09 -9.26
N SER A 64 -11.55 -10.14 -8.76
CA SER A 64 -11.07 -8.78 -8.49
C SER A 64 -10.19 -8.77 -7.23
N VAL A 65 -9.32 -7.76 -7.12
CA VAL A 65 -8.55 -7.48 -5.89
C VAL A 65 -9.48 -7.21 -4.70
N ASP A 66 -10.66 -6.66 -4.97
CA ASP A 66 -11.69 -6.35 -3.97
C ASP A 66 -12.61 -7.53 -3.65
N SER A 67 -12.39 -8.70 -4.25
CA SER A 67 -13.27 -9.84 -4.09
C SER A 67 -13.30 -10.34 -2.65
N GLN A 68 -14.50 -10.70 -2.22
CA GLN A 68 -14.75 -11.24 -0.89
C GLN A 68 -14.27 -12.70 -0.79
N PRO A 69 -13.94 -13.20 0.42
CA PRO A 69 -13.43 -14.56 0.60
C PRO A 69 -14.35 -15.65 0.02
N HIS A 70 -15.67 -15.43 0.03
CA HIS A 70 -16.63 -16.37 -0.54
C HIS A 70 -16.54 -16.46 -2.08
N GLU A 71 -16.30 -15.34 -2.76
CA GLU A 71 -16.11 -15.28 -4.22
C GLU A 71 -14.80 -15.97 -4.63
N ILE A 72 -13.72 -15.73 -3.89
CA ILE A 72 -12.41 -16.37 -4.08
C ILE A 72 -12.56 -17.89 -3.96
N LYS A 73 -13.27 -18.36 -2.93
CA LYS A 73 -13.56 -19.78 -2.72
C LYS A 73 -14.42 -20.39 -3.82
N GLN A 74 -15.39 -19.65 -4.34
CA GLN A 74 -16.24 -20.10 -5.44
C GLN A 74 -15.45 -20.20 -6.75
N ALA A 75 -14.67 -19.18 -7.09
CA ALA A 75 -13.81 -19.15 -8.27
C ALA A 75 -12.79 -20.30 -8.26
N TYR A 76 -12.12 -20.51 -7.12
CA TYR A 76 -11.19 -21.63 -6.93
C TYR A 76 -11.87 -22.99 -7.16
N ARG A 77 -13.05 -23.22 -6.57
CA ARG A 77 -13.82 -24.47 -6.77
C ARG A 77 -14.20 -24.68 -8.24
N ASN A 78 -14.59 -23.63 -8.93
CA ASN A 78 -14.97 -23.69 -10.34
C ASN A 78 -13.77 -24.01 -11.25
N LEU A 79 -12.60 -23.45 -10.94
CA LEU A 79 -11.36 -23.72 -11.67
C LEU A 79 -10.84 -25.13 -11.39
N GLN A 80 -10.90 -25.59 -10.14
CA GLN A 80 -10.50 -26.96 -9.80
C GLN A 80 -11.34 -28.02 -10.52
N LYS A 81 -12.65 -27.83 -10.60
CA LYS A 81 -13.52 -28.75 -11.39
C LYS A 81 -13.15 -28.82 -12.88
N LYS A 82 -12.47 -27.82 -13.43
CA LYS A 82 -12.07 -27.79 -14.85
C LYS A 82 -10.68 -28.37 -15.06
N TYR A 83 -9.77 -28.13 -14.13
CA TYR A 83 -8.33 -28.39 -14.31
C TYR A 83 -7.77 -29.48 -13.39
N HIS A 84 -8.61 -30.13 -12.56
CA HIS A 84 -8.17 -31.24 -11.71
C HIS A 84 -7.46 -32.32 -12.55
N PRO A 85 -6.34 -32.91 -12.07
CA PRO A 85 -5.61 -33.94 -12.81
C PRO A 85 -6.47 -35.14 -13.21
N ASP A 86 -7.52 -35.47 -12.45
CA ASP A 86 -8.47 -36.54 -12.79
C ASP A 86 -9.28 -36.25 -14.06
N ILE A 87 -9.40 -34.97 -14.46
CA ILE A 87 -10.19 -34.52 -15.62
C ILE A 87 -9.28 -34.07 -16.76
N ALA A 88 -8.24 -33.29 -16.45
CA ALA A 88 -7.34 -32.68 -17.44
C ALA A 88 -6.00 -33.42 -17.60
N GLY A 89 -5.79 -34.52 -16.87
CA GLY A 89 -4.56 -35.31 -16.91
C GLY A 89 -3.32 -34.56 -16.38
N GLN A 90 -2.14 -34.99 -16.82
CA GLN A 90 -0.85 -34.46 -16.35
C GLN A 90 -0.70 -32.94 -16.55
N LYS A 91 -1.29 -32.39 -17.63
CA LYS A 91 -1.26 -30.95 -17.93
C LYS A 91 -2.10 -30.12 -16.94
N GLY A 92 -3.12 -30.73 -16.33
CA GLY A 92 -3.92 -30.10 -15.29
C GLY A 92 -3.17 -29.98 -13.96
N HIS A 93 -2.25 -30.91 -13.68
CA HIS A 93 -1.51 -30.96 -12.41
C HIS A 93 -0.75 -29.66 -12.11
N GLU A 94 0.00 -29.14 -13.09
CA GLU A 94 0.77 -27.90 -12.93
C GLU A 94 -0.15 -26.69 -12.69
N TYR A 95 -1.26 -26.60 -13.43
CA TYR A 95 -2.21 -25.51 -13.29
C TYR A 95 -2.92 -25.55 -11.93
N THR A 96 -3.34 -26.73 -11.49
CA THR A 96 -3.92 -26.96 -10.17
C THR A 96 -2.94 -26.58 -9.04
N LEU A 97 -1.65 -26.86 -9.19
CA LEU A 97 -0.65 -26.44 -8.21
C LEU A 97 -0.58 -24.91 -8.09
N MET A 98 -0.65 -24.19 -9.21
CA MET A 98 -0.71 -22.72 -9.21
C MET A 98 -1.99 -22.19 -8.57
N LEU A 99 -3.15 -22.81 -8.86
CA LEU A 99 -4.43 -22.46 -8.24
C LEU A 99 -4.41 -22.66 -6.72
N ASN A 100 -3.81 -23.73 -6.23
CA ASN A 100 -3.67 -24.01 -4.80
C ASN A 100 -2.82 -22.94 -4.11
N LYS A 101 -1.70 -22.55 -4.72
CA LYS A 101 -0.84 -21.47 -4.21
C LYS A 101 -1.60 -20.15 -4.12
N ALA A 102 -2.30 -19.77 -5.19
CA ALA A 102 -3.12 -18.56 -5.21
C ALA A 102 -4.23 -18.58 -4.15
N TYR A 103 -4.93 -19.70 -4.01
CA TYR A 103 -5.99 -19.85 -3.00
C TYR A 103 -5.45 -19.73 -1.57
N ASN A 104 -4.32 -20.37 -1.25
CA ASN A 104 -3.74 -20.31 0.09
C ASN A 104 -3.37 -18.88 0.48
N VAL A 105 -2.69 -18.16 -0.43
CA VAL A 105 -2.28 -16.77 -0.22
C VAL A 105 -3.49 -15.85 -0.08
N LEU A 106 -4.49 -15.97 -0.96
CA LEU A 106 -5.64 -15.06 -0.98
C LEU A 106 -6.71 -15.35 0.07
N MET A 107 -6.75 -16.58 0.61
CA MET A 107 -7.75 -16.97 1.62
C MET A 107 -7.36 -16.54 3.04
N ARG A 108 -6.05 -16.44 3.34
CA ARG A 108 -5.56 -15.98 4.64
C ARG A 108 -5.35 -14.48 4.60
N GLU A 109 -6.04 -13.75 5.46
CA GLU A 109 -5.99 -12.28 5.51
C GLU A 109 -4.54 -11.76 5.64
N ASP A 110 -3.73 -12.39 6.50
CA ASP A 110 -2.33 -12.00 6.71
C ASP A 110 -1.44 -12.20 5.47
N GLU A 111 -1.67 -13.28 4.72
CA GLU A 111 -0.88 -13.60 3.51
C GLU A 111 -1.36 -12.78 2.32
N ARG A 112 -2.67 -12.55 2.22
CA ARG A 112 -3.27 -11.65 1.23
C ARG A 112 -2.73 -10.24 1.39
N CYS A 113 -2.70 -9.72 2.62
CA CYS A 113 -2.13 -8.41 2.90
C CYS A 113 -0.65 -8.31 2.47
N LYS A 114 0.17 -9.31 2.80
CA LYS A 114 1.59 -9.34 2.37
C LYS A 114 1.74 -9.40 0.85
N TYR A 115 0.89 -10.20 0.20
CA TYR A 115 0.87 -10.32 -1.25
C TYR A 115 0.45 -9.01 -1.91
N ASP A 116 -0.61 -8.36 -1.44
CA ASP A 116 -1.13 -7.09 -1.94
C ASP A 116 -0.08 -5.97 -1.83
N VAL A 117 0.68 -5.95 -0.73
CA VAL A 117 1.83 -5.06 -0.55
C VAL A 117 2.92 -5.35 -1.59
N SER A 118 3.24 -6.63 -1.83
CA SER A 118 4.32 -7.03 -2.75
C SER A 118 4.03 -6.69 -4.23
N ILE A 119 2.76 -6.68 -4.63
CA ILE A 119 2.34 -6.40 -6.02
C ILE A 119 2.05 -4.90 -6.27
N GLY A 120 2.18 -4.05 -5.24
CA GLY A 120 1.96 -2.60 -5.34
C GLY A 120 0.51 -2.19 -5.65
N GLU A 121 -0.45 -3.11 -5.52
CA GLU A 121 -1.86 -2.90 -5.92
C GLU A 121 -2.70 -2.21 -4.82
N VAL A 122 -2.07 -1.91 -3.67
CA VAL A 122 -2.66 -1.17 -2.52
C VAL A 122 -2.90 0.33 -2.78
N VAL A 123 -2.74 0.81 -4.02
CA VAL A 123 -2.95 2.23 -4.36
C VAL A 123 -4.45 2.55 -4.57
N SER A 124 -5.31 1.55 -4.81
CA SER A 124 -6.68 1.82 -5.27
C SER A 124 -7.79 1.75 -4.21
N ASN A 125 -7.60 1.08 -3.06
CA ASN A 125 -8.72 0.85 -2.11
C ASN A 125 -8.45 1.23 -0.64
N ARG A 126 -7.62 2.24 -0.38
CA ARG A 126 -7.37 2.76 0.98
C ARG A 126 -8.48 3.62 1.57
N ARG A 127 -9.73 3.49 1.13
CA ARG A 127 -10.86 4.24 1.74
C ARG A 127 -11.49 3.54 2.95
N ASN A 128 -11.30 2.23 3.11
CA ASN A 128 -12.07 1.46 4.10
C ASN A 128 -11.26 0.73 5.19
N PHE A 129 -9.93 0.61 5.10
CA PHE A 129 -9.15 -0.12 6.13
C PHE A 129 -8.67 0.75 7.31
N SER A 130 -8.80 2.08 7.23
CA SER A 130 -8.29 3.02 8.24
C SER A 130 -9.27 3.34 9.37
N ARG A 131 -10.43 2.68 9.46
CA ARG A 131 -11.49 3.09 10.42
C ARG A 131 -11.44 2.40 11.79
N ASN A 132 -10.62 1.37 12.02
CA ASN A 132 -10.77 0.54 13.24
C ASN A 132 -9.49 -0.06 13.88
N ARG A 133 -8.27 0.49 13.66
CA ARG A 133 -7.09 0.09 14.45
C ARG A 133 -6.57 1.25 15.32
N PRO A 134 -6.73 1.17 16.65
CA PRO A 134 -6.06 2.09 17.57
C PRO A 134 -4.54 1.98 17.40
N GLY A 135 -3.86 3.09 17.08
CA GLY A 135 -2.40 3.17 17.01
C GLY A 135 -1.77 3.14 15.62
N LEU A 136 -2.55 3.00 14.54
CA LEU A 136 -2.03 3.13 13.16
C LEU A 136 -2.19 4.56 12.60
N ASP A 137 -2.89 5.46 13.30
CA ASP A 137 -3.22 6.83 12.87
C ASP A 137 -2.04 7.80 12.79
N TYR A 138 -0.82 7.31 13.03
CA TYR A 138 0.39 8.14 13.05
C TYR A 138 1.24 8.04 11.77
N TYR A 139 1.02 7.00 10.95
CA TYR A 139 1.73 6.85 9.68
C TYR A 139 0.90 7.42 8.53
N SER A 140 1.52 8.20 7.66
CA SER A 140 0.80 8.77 6.52
C SER A 140 0.45 7.70 5.48
N THR A 141 -0.72 7.86 4.90
CA THR A 141 -1.25 6.96 3.88
C THR A 141 -0.82 7.45 2.49
N TRP A 142 -0.32 6.58 1.62
CA TRP A 142 0.05 7.01 0.27
C TRP A 142 -1.16 7.04 -0.67
N ASN A 143 -1.32 8.12 -1.43
CA ASN A 143 -2.28 8.23 -2.54
C ASN A 143 -1.53 8.39 -3.87
N GLY A 144 -1.91 7.59 -4.86
CA GLY A 144 -1.29 7.62 -6.20
C GLY A 144 0.03 6.84 -6.32
N PRO A 145 0.75 7.00 -7.45
CA PRO A 145 1.99 6.28 -7.70
C PRO A 145 3.07 6.64 -6.68
N LEU A 146 3.94 5.68 -6.36
CA LEU A 146 5.08 5.92 -5.48
C LEU A 146 5.98 6.99 -6.10
N ARG A 147 6.23 8.06 -5.35
CA ARG A 147 7.13 9.16 -5.72
C ARG A 147 8.42 9.03 -4.92
N SER A 148 9.53 9.54 -5.44
CA SER A 148 10.82 9.56 -4.73
C SER A 148 10.78 10.46 -3.50
N GLN A 149 9.93 11.50 -3.52
CA GLN A 149 9.76 12.45 -2.44
C GLN A 149 8.40 12.29 -1.76
N ALA A 150 8.39 12.56 -0.45
CA ALA A 150 7.26 12.57 0.44
C ALA A 150 7.20 13.87 1.22
N LEU A 151 6.04 14.19 1.79
CA LEU A 151 5.84 15.31 2.68
C LEU A 151 6.00 14.87 4.13
N PHE A 152 6.74 15.64 4.91
CA PHE A 152 6.88 15.48 6.34
C PHE A 152 6.62 16.82 7.03
N VAL A 153 5.88 16.81 8.14
CA VAL A 153 5.67 18.00 8.97
C VAL A 153 6.43 17.82 10.27
N ASP A 154 7.32 18.75 10.59
CA ASP A 154 7.99 18.79 11.88
C ASP A 154 7.03 19.33 12.95
N GLU A 155 6.47 18.41 13.74
CA GLU A 155 5.56 18.72 14.83
C GLU A 155 6.19 19.59 15.92
N ASN A 156 7.52 19.57 16.07
CA ASN A 156 8.21 20.36 17.09
C ASN A 156 8.33 21.84 16.68
N ALA A 157 8.41 22.12 15.37
CA ALA A 157 8.50 23.47 14.83
C ALA A 157 7.12 24.06 14.47
N CYS A 158 6.12 23.20 14.24
CA CYS A 158 4.79 23.64 13.83
C CYS A 158 4.07 24.42 14.93
N ILE A 159 3.73 25.68 14.65
CA ILE A 159 2.96 26.55 15.55
C ILE A 159 1.44 26.43 15.38
N GLY A 160 0.98 25.57 14.46
CA GLY A 160 -0.45 25.34 14.24
C GLY A 160 -1.20 26.46 13.50
N CYS A 161 -0.59 27.19 12.56
CA CYS A 161 -1.24 28.27 11.81
C CYS A 161 -2.42 27.82 10.92
N ARG A 162 -2.54 26.52 10.64
CA ARG A 162 -3.60 25.88 9.83
C ARG A 162 -3.62 26.20 8.34
N ASP A 163 -2.73 27.05 7.83
CA ASP A 163 -2.68 27.41 6.39
C ASP A 163 -2.55 26.18 5.47
N CYS A 164 -1.72 25.21 5.86
CA CYS A 164 -1.54 23.97 5.12
C CYS A 164 -2.84 23.16 4.95
N VAL A 165 -3.69 23.15 5.98
CA VAL A 165 -5.00 22.47 5.97
C VAL A 165 -6.02 23.30 5.19
N HIS A 166 -5.93 24.64 5.22
CA HIS A 166 -6.80 25.49 4.43
C HIS A 166 -6.62 25.29 2.92
N HIS A 167 -5.38 25.14 2.45
CA HIS A 167 -5.08 24.93 1.03
C HIS A 167 -5.18 23.45 0.58
N ALA A 168 -4.78 22.51 1.44
CA ALA A 168 -4.70 21.07 1.11
C ALA A 168 -5.22 20.18 2.27
N SER A 169 -6.53 20.26 2.53
CA SER A 169 -7.22 19.55 3.62
C SER A 169 -7.31 18.03 3.48
N LYS A 170 -7.06 17.46 2.28
CA LYS A 170 -7.00 15.99 2.12
C LYS A 170 -5.61 15.46 2.46
N THR A 171 -4.59 16.28 2.26
CA THR A 171 -3.18 15.95 2.49
C THR A 171 -2.80 16.16 3.96
N PHE A 172 -3.11 17.34 4.48
CA PHE A 172 -2.77 17.75 5.84
C PHE A 172 -3.98 17.69 6.77
N MET A 173 -3.72 17.39 8.04
CA MET A 173 -4.71 17.46 9.11
C MET A 173 -4.10 18.16 10.34
N MET A 174 -4.94 18.78 11.16
CA MET A 174 -4.51 19.30 12.46
C MET A 174 -4.68 18.21 13.53
N ASP A 175 -3.69 18.07 14.39
CA ASP A 175 -3.87 17.42 15.68
C ASP A 175 -4.36 18.46 16.70
N GLU A 176 -5.62 18.34 17.10
CA GLU A 176 -6.21 19.24 18.10
C GLU A 176 -5.59 19.05 19.49
N THR A 177 -5.03 17.88 19.79
CA THR A 177 -4.43 17.59 21.10
C THR A 177 -3.07 18.24 21.28
N LEU A 178 -2.28 18.28 20.21
CA LEU A 178 -0.92 18.84 20.20
C LEU A 178 -0.86 20.26 19.62
N GLY A 179 -1.92 20.70 18.95
CA GLY A 179 -1.96 22.00 18.27
C GLY A 179 -1.07 22.06 17.01
N CYS A 180 -0.55 20.93 16.52
CA CYS A 180 0.37 20.87 15.39
C CYS A 180 -0.30 20.26 14.15
N ALA A 181 0.21 20.60 12.96
CA ALA A 181 -0.20 19.97 11.71
C ALA A 181 0.51 18.64 11.50
N ARG A 182 -0.14 17.71 10.79
CA ARG A 182 0.41 16.41 10.38
C ARG A 182 -0.01 16.06 8.96
N VAL A 183 0.77 15.21 8.30
CA VAL A 183 0.41 14.65 6.99
C VAL A 183 -0.43 13.39 7.22
N LYS A 184 -1.67 13.40 6.75
CA LYS A 184 -2.55 12.23 6.82
C LYS A 184 -2.42 11.35 5.59
N VAL A 185 -2.44 11.99 4.42
CA VAL A 185 -2.39 11.33 3.12
C VAL A 185 -1.34 12.00 2.27
N GLN A 186 -0.32 11.26 1.83
CA GLN A 186 0.65 11.75 0.87
C GLN A 186 -0.06 11.99 -0.47
N PHE A 187 0.04 13.21 -0.99
CA PHE A 187 -0.53 13.62 -2.29
C PHE A 187 -2.05 13.39 -2.39
N GLY A 188 -2.80 13.81 -1.36
CA GLY A 188 -4.26 13.75 -1.35
C GLY A 188 -4.93 14.84 -2.20
N ASP A 189 -4.27 15.97 -2.38
CA ASP A 189 -4.71 17.13 -3.16
C ASP A 189 -3.87 17.35 -4.42
N ASN A 190 -4.23 18.34 -5.23
CA ASN A 190 -3.46 18.71 -6.41
C ASN A 190 -2.08 19.24 -6.01
N ASP A 191 -1.05 18.93 -6.82
CA ASP A 191 0.34 19.32 -6.55
C ASP A 191 0.49 20.85 -6.32
N ARG A 192 -0.24 21.69 -7.08
CA ARG A 192 -0.26 23.15 -6.88
C ARG A 192 -0.74 23.57 -5.49
N ASN A 193 -1.76 22.90 -4.94
CA ASN A 193 -2.29 23.25 -3.62
C ASN A 193 -1.30 22.83 -2.53
N ILE A 194 -0.60 21.71 -2.74
CA ILE A 194 0.43 21.23 -1.84
C ILE A 194 1.62 22.19 -1.83
N GLU A 195 2.08 22.63 -3.00
CA GLU A 195 3.14 23.63 -3.13
C GLU A 195 2.77 24.93 -2.39
N VAL A 196 1.56 25.45 -2.61
CA VAL A 196 1.07 26.63 -1.87
C VAL A 196 1.03 26.37 -0.35
N SER A 197 0.62 25.17 0.10
CA SER A 197 0.66 24.83 1.54
C SER A 197 2.08 24.85 2.12
N VAL A 198 3.07 24.40 1.36
CA VAL A 198 4.48 24.40 1.78
C VAL A 198 5.01 25.83 1.85
N ASP A 199 4.76 26.63 0.82
CA ASP A 199 5.27 28.00 0.69
C ASP A 199 4.59 28.98 1.65
N SER A 200 3.32 28.75 1.98
CA SER A 200 2.57 29.59 2.93
C SER A 200 2.94 29.35 4.39
N CYS A 201 3.83 28.39 4.71
CA CYS A 201 4.15 28.05 6.09
C CYS A 201 5.03 29.15 6.75
N PRO A 202 4.56 29.84 7.81
CA PRO A 202 5.30 30.96 8.42
C PRO A 202 6.59 30.53 9.13
N VAL A 203 6.68 29.25 9.51
CA VAL A 203 7.82 28.67 10.25
C VAL A 203 8.56 27.61 9.45
N ASN A 204 8.20 27.40 8.18
CA ASN A 204 8.78 26.39 7.30
C ASN A 204 8.85 24.98 7.93
N CYS A 205 7.82 24.57 8.67
CA CYS A 205 7.77 23.26 9.33
C CYS A 205 7.43 22.09 8.40
N ILE A 206 7.25 22.33 7.09
CA ILE A 206 6.89 21.31 6.09
C ILE A 206 8.10 21.04 5.21
N HIS A 207 8.50 19.79 5.13
CA HIS A 207 9.72 19.36 4.44
C HIS A 207 9.41 18.30 3.38
N TRP A 208 10.09 18.44 2.24
CA TRP A 208 10.22 17.38 1.25
C TRP A 208 11.33 16.42 1.69
N VAL A 209 10.99 15.15 1.82
CA VAL A 209 11.89 14.10 2.30
C VAL A 209 11.87 12.93 1.34
N ASP A 210 12.96 12.17 1.24
CA ASP A 210 12.95 10.92 0.49
C ASP A 210 11.94 9.91 1.06
N SER A 211 11.24 9.21 0.15
CA SER A 211 10.19 8.25 0.51
C SER A 211 10.69 7.12 1.42
N GLU A 212 11.99 6.82 1.37
CA GLU A 212 12.64 5.78 2.16
C GLU A 212 12.90 6.23 3.61
N GLU A 213 13.11 7.52 3.86
CA GLU A 213 13.38 8.07 5.18
C GLU A 213 12.10 8.41 5.96
N LEU A 214 10.99 8.61 5.25
CA LEU A 214 9.70 9.00 5.84
C LEU A 214 9.25 8.08 7.01
N PRO A 215 9.28 6.74 6.90
CA PRO A 215 8.81 5.87 7.99
C PRO A 215 9.62 6.06 9.29
N MET A 216 10.91 6.37 9.17
CA MET A 216 11.76 6.63 10.32
C MET A 216 11.45 7.98 10.97
N LEU A 217 11.22 9.02 10.18
CA LEU A 217 10.86 10.33 10.70
C LEU A 217 9.50 10.29 11.42
N GLU A 218 8.51 9.63 10.83
CA GLU A 218 7.20 9.42 11.45
C GLU A 218 7.29 8.59 12.73
N PHE A 219 8.25 7.67 12.84
CA PHE A 219 8.51 6.93 14.07
C PHE A 219 9.15 7.80 15.15
N LEU A 220 10.13 8.64 14.79
CA LEU A 220 10.91 9.45 15.75
C LEU A 220 10.16 10.67 16.28
N VAL A 221 9.21 11.22 15.52
CA VAL A 221 8.39 12.36 15.97
C VAL A 221 7.33 11.96 17.00
N LYS A 222 7.05 10.65 17.15
CA LYS A 222 6.18 10.12 18.20
C LYS A 222 6.73 10.46 19.58
N PRO A 223 5.88 10.92 20.52
CA PRO A 223 6.30 11.04 21.90
C PRO A 223 6.61 9.64 22.44
N GLN A 224 7.87 9.44 22.86
CA GLN A 224 8.32 8.17 23.44
C GLN A 224 8.34 8.27 24.96
N PRO A 225 7.98 7.19 25.68
CA PRO A 225 8.05 7.19 27.13
C PRO A 225 9.53 7.23 27.52
N LYS A 226 9.89 8.21 28.33
CA LYS A 226 11.23 8.37 28.89
C LYS A 226 11.35 7.45 30.10
N GLU A 227 12.32 6.54 30.08
CA GLU A 227 12.67 5.76 31.27
C GLU A 227 13.16 6.71 32.37
N GLY A 228 12.35 6.84 33.43
CA GLY A 228 12.67 7.67 34.58
C GLY A 228 13.39 6.87 35.65
N TYR A 229 14.67 7.13 35.87
CA TYR A 229 15.47 6.50 36.94
C TYR A 229 15.45 7.33 38.25
N GLY A 230 14.41 8.13 38.50
CA GLY A 230 14.33 9.04 39.65
C GLY A 230 12.92 9.29 40.18
N VAL A 231 12.84 9.97 41.33
CA VAL A 231 11.60 10.24 42.10
C VAL A 231 10.53 10.99 41.28
N PHE A 232 10.91 11.73 40.24
CA PHE A 232 9.98 12.47 39.38
C PHE A 232 9.32 11.64 38.27
N GLY A 233 9.53 10.33 38.22
CA GLY A 233 8.84 9.43 37.28
C GLY A 233 9.22 9.64 35.82
N GLY A 234 8.95 8.64 34.99
CA GLY A 234 9.17 8.71 33.54
C GLY A 234 8.29 9.78 32.89
N GLY A 235 8.90 10.65 32.09
CA GLY A 235 8.21 11.66 31.28
C GLY A 235 7.96 11.16 29.85
N TRP A 236 7.53 12.05 28.97
CA TRP A 236 7.57 11.81 27.52
C TRP A 236 8.61 12.75 26.93
N GLU A 237 9.50 12.23 26.08
CA GLU A 237 10.52 13.05 25.44
C GLU A 237 10.49 12.84 23.92
N ARG A 238 10.55 13.96 23.20
CA ARG A 238 10.73 14.00 21.74
C ARG A 238 12.14 14.50 21.43
N PRO A 239 12.80 13.97 20.38
CA PRO A 239 14.07 14.53 19.94
C PRO A 239 13.87 15.99 19.50
N LYS A 240 14.81 16.87 19.89
CA LYS A 240 14.74 18.31 19.53
C LYS A 240 14.73 18.53 18.02
N ASN A 241 15.53 17.73 17.29
CA ASN A 241 15.61 17.74 15.83
C ASN A 241 15.41 16.31 15.30
N VAL A 242 14.27 16.06 14.68
CA VAL A 242 13.91 14.72 14.17
C VAL A 242 14.91 14.24 13.11
N PHE A 243 15.38 15.12 12.23
CA PHE A 243 16.34 14.79 11.18
C PHE A 243 17.72 14.39 11.71
N MET A 244 18.20 15.03 12.79
CA MET A 244 19.47 14.64 13.39
C MET A 244 19.36 13.26 14.07
N ALA A 245 18.23 12.98 14.70
CA ALA A 245 17.93 11.68 15.28
C ALA A 245 17.83 10.58 14.21
N ALA A 246 17.23 10.87 13.05
CA ALA A 246 17.17 9.94 11.93
C ALA A 246 18.58 9.62 11.38
N LYS A 247 19.42 10.65 11.22
CA LYS A 247 20.81 10.47 10.77
C LYS A 247 21.64 9.65 11.76
N SER A 248 21.51 9.90 13.07
CA SER A 248 22.23 9.11 14.07
C SER A 248 21.75 7.65 14.09
N PHE A 249 20.45 7.40 13.92
CA PHE A 249 19.88 6.06 13.83
C PHE A 249 20.39 5.30 12.59
N ASN A 250 20.37 5.92 11.41
CA ASN A 250 20.93 5.34 10.19
C ASN A 250 22.43 5.03 10.33
N LYS A 251 23.20 5.96 10.94
CA LYS A 251 24.61 5.74 11.22
C LYS A 251 24.84 4.54 12.15
N GLN A 252 24.01 4.38 13.18
CA GLN A 252 24.08 3.22 14.08
C GLN A 252 23.76 1.91 13.35
N LEU A 253 22.74 1.90 12.49
CA LEU A 253 22.42 0.72 11.68
C LEU A 253 23.57 0.33 10.75
N GLU A 254 24.19 1.30 10.09
CA GLU A 254 25.36 1.04 9.24
C GLU A 254 26.55 0.54 10.06
N GLN A 255 26.82 1.12 11.23
CA GLN A 255 27.86 0.61 12.14
C GLN A 255 27.60 -0.82 12.61
N GLN A 256 26.34 -1.18 12.89
CA GLN A 256 25.98 -2.55 13.24
C GLN A 256 26.16 -3.51 12.06
N LYS A 257 25.81 -3.09 10.85
CA LYS A 257 26.07 -3.87 9.62
C LYS A 257 27.57 -4.06 9.43
N THR A 258 28.38 -3.00 9.48
CA THR A 258 29.84 -3.08 9.30
C THR A 258 30.49 -3.91 10.39
N ASN A 259 30.08 -3.79 11.66
CA ASN A 259 30.56 -4.64 12.74
C ASN A 259 30.19 -6.12 12.51
N ARG A 260 29.00 -6.39 11.97
CA ARG A 260 28.55 -7.73 11.59
C ARG A 260 29.28 -8.29 10.36
N TYR A 261 29.77 -7.43 9.47
CA TYR A 261 30.62 -7.82 8.32
C TYR A 261 32.11 -7.95 8.69
N GLN A 262 32.61 -7.14 9.63
CA GLN A 262 33.97 -7.24 10.18
C GLN A 262 34.12 -8.43 11.15
N HIS A 263 33.02 -8.81 11.81
CA HIS A 263 32.90 -10.06 12.55
C HIS A 263 31.81 -10.93 11.91
N PRO A 264 32.09 -11.61 10.78
CA PRO A 264 31.16 -12.56 10.19
C PRO A 264 31.18 -13.82 11.03
N ASN A 265 30.57 -13.81 12.23
CA ASN A 265 30.50 -14.94 13.16
C ASN A 265 31.69 -15.93 13.05
N THR A 266 32.85 -15.60 13.60
CA THR A 266 33.53 -16.64 14.39
C THR A 266 32.85 -16.66 15.75
N SER A 267 31.64 -17.23 15.76
CA SER A 267 31.10 -17.92 16.92
C SER A 267 30.62 -19.31 16.47
N TYR A 268 31.46 -20.02 15.72
CA TYR A 268 31.85 -21.33 16.22
C TYR A 268 32.79 -21.04 17.39
N GLU A 269 32.21 -20.70 18.55
CA GLU A 269 32.77 -21.32 19.74
C GLU A 269 32.60 -22.80 19.42
N GLU A 270 33.69 -23.51 19.12
CA GLU A 270 33.66 -24.96 19.22
C GLU A 270 33.07 -25.23 20.60
N GLU A 271 31.82 -25.70 20.63
CA GLU A 271 31.17 -26.02 21.89
C GLU A 271 32.15 -26.89 22.66
N THR A 272 32.51 -26.50 23.88
CA THR A 272 33.33 -27.40 24.69
C THR A 272 32.57 -28.74 24.77
N PRO A 273 33.25 -29.89 24.73
CA PRO A 273 32.57 -31.19 24.71
C PRO A 273 31.52 -31.32 25.83
N ALA A 274 31.80 -30.73 26.99
CA ALA A 274 30.87 -30.67 28.12
C ALA A 274 29.58 -29.86 27.84
N GLN A 275 29.65 -28.76 27.08
CA GLN A 275 28.48 -27.95 26.70
C GLN A 275 27.61 -28.67 25.66
N ALA A 276 28.23 -29.38 24.71
CA ALA A 276 27.52 -30.22 23.73
C ALA A 276 26.80 -31.39 24.42
N GLU A 277 27.46 -32.07 25.35
CA GLU A 277 26.85 -33.11 26.18
C GLU A 277 25.72 -32.57 27.05
N ALA A 278 25.90 -31.40 27.68
CA ALA A 278 24.84 -30.76 28.46
C ALA A 278 23.60 -30.41 27.61
N ARG A 279 23.80 -29.94 26.37
CA ARG A 279 22.72 -29.67 25.41
C ARG A 279 22.00 -30.93 24.98
N THR A 280 22.73 -31.99 24.63
CA THR A 280 22.11 -33.27 24.23
C THR A 280 21.41 -33.95 25.40
N TYR A 281 21.90 -33.80 26.64
CA TYR A 281 21.22 -34.27 27.84
C TYR A 281 19.94 -33.46 28.11
N ALA A 282 20.01 -32.14 28.01
CA ALA A 282 18.85 -31.26 28.21
C ALA A 282 17.76 -31.52 27.15
N SER A 283 18.13 -31.71 25.89
CA SER A 283 17.17 -32.04 24.82
C SER A 283 16.51 -33.39 25.05
N LYS A 284 17.28 -34.44 25.38
CA LYS A 284 16.75 -35.76 25.74
C LYS A 284 15.87 -35.71 26.98
N LYS A 285 16.17 -34.84 27.96
CA LYS A 285 15.34 -34.66 29.17
C LYS A 285 14.01 -34.01 28.84
N ILE A 286 14.01 -32.96 28.04
CA ILE A 286 12.78 -32.30 27.55
C ILE A 286 11.94 -33.29 26.74
N GLU A 287 12.57 -34.13 25.91
CA GLU A 287 11.87 -35.14 25.12
C GLU A 287 11.25 -36.24 26.00
N LYS A 288 12.00 -36.73 27.00
CA LYS A 288 11.47 -37.68 28.00
C LYS A 288 10.36 -37.07 28.85
N GLU A 289 10.46 -35.79 29.23
CA GLU A 289 9.41 -35.08 29.96
C GLU A 289 8.17 -34.85 29.09
N LYS A 290 8.35 -34.50 27.81
CA LYS A 290 7.25 -34.41 26.84
C LYS A 290 6.59 -35.77 26.61
N PHE A 291 7.37 -36.83 26.45
CA PHE A 291 6.86 -38.19 26.29
C PHE A 291 6.16 -38.68 27.55
N SER A 292 6.72 -38.45 28.73
CA SER A 292 6.10 -38.76 30.02
C SER A 292 4.80 -37.98 30.23
N ARG A 293 4.77 -36.69 29.88
CA ARG A 293 3.53 -35.87 29.90
C ARG A 293 2.50 -36.37 28.90
N LEU A 294 2.91 -36.73 27.68
CA LEU A 294 2.02 -37.27 26.65
C LEU A 294 1.46 -38.63 27.07
N TRP A 295 2.27 -39.48 27.71
CA TRP A 295 1.91 -40.82 28.14
C TRP A 295 1.05 -40.80 29.41
N ASN A 296 1.32 -39.89 30.35
CA ASN A 296 0.43 -39.65 31.50
C ASN A 296 -0.90 -39.05 31.05
N TRP A 297 -0.89 -38.11 30.10
CA TRP A 297 -2.12 -37.59 29.47
C TRP A 297 -2.91 -38.70 28.76
N ALA A 298 -2.24 -39.57 28.00
CA ALA A 298 -2.90 -40.70 27.34
C ALA A 298 -3.49 -41.69 28.36
N ARG A 299 -2.80 -41.94 29.48
CA ARG A 299 -3.29 -42.80 30.56
C ARG A 299 -4.52 -42.22 31.26
N GLU A 300 -4.55 -40.91 31.49
CA GLU A 300 -5.70 -40.19 32.05
C GLU A 300 -6.86 -40.11 31.07
N ALA A 301 -6.60 -39.85 29.79
CA ALA A 301 -7.62 -39.71 28.75
C ALA A 301 -8.29 -41.05 28.36
N PHE A 302 -7.54 -42.16 28.41
CA PHE A 302 -8.06 -43.50 28.09
C PHE A 302 -8.47 -44.33 29.31
N GLY A 303 -8.41 -43.76 30.53
CA GLY A 303 -8.97 -44.38 31.72
C GLY A 303 -8.54 -45.84 31.92
N MET A 304 -7.24 -46.14 31.83
CA MET A 304 -6.73 -47.47 32.19
C MET A 304 -6.71 -47.59 33.71
N ASN A 305 -7.88 -47.88 34.27
CA ASN A 305 -8.04 -48.34 35.64
C ASN A 305 -7.40 -49.74 35.73
N SER A 306 -6.25 -49.86 36.40
CA SER A 306 -5.71 -51.18 36.76
C SER A 306 -6.60 -51.79 37.84
N GLY A 307 -7.71 -52.37 37.41
CA GLY A 307 -8.56 -53.22 38.23
C GLY A 307 -7.90 -54.58 38.47
N ASN A 308 -7.59 -54.84 39.74
CA ASN A 308 -7.53 -56.12 40.47
C ASN A 308 -6.73 -57.30 39.91
N ALA A 309 -5.82 -57.85 40.72
CA ALA A 309 -6.14 -58.96 41.64
C ALA A 309 -4.88 -59.73 42.10
N LYS A 310 -4.82 -59.99 43.41
CA LYS A 310 -4.01 -60.95 44.18
C LYS A 310 -2.54 -60.61 44.45
#